data_AF-A0A177W8Y1-F1
#
_entry.id   AF-A0A177W8Y1-F1
#
_cell.length_a   1.000
_cell.length_b   1.000
_cell.length_c   1.000
_cell.angle_alpha   90.00
_cell.angle_beta   90.00
_cell.angle_gamma   90.00
#
_symmetry.space_group_name_H-M   'P 1'
#
loop_
_entity.id
_entity.type
_entity.pdbx_description
1 polymer ?
#
loop_
_entity_poly.entity_id
_entity_poly.type
_entity_poly.pdbx_seq_one_letter_code
_entity_poly.pdbx_strand_id
1 'polypeptide(L)'
;MDQLAAVENNDSVLHDTITATEYLEQQEELEKDAAEALPYDFSVCSYSRGYVLQKVYSCKTCAVDAGQFVGVCYGCFVSCHTTHEVVELFQRRHFRCDCGTKCIKGTPCMLDPPGLQQEKSIQSNVENRYNRNFDGVFCVCLEPYNPEVETRTMFQCVICEDWFHDECVSKVPDEDAFEEFLCKACVVKHPFLQRYMHDPKMFCQVESDKTKTVDDSTPTFNENGKRKLAMPATQVDVLTDLSKVEEDVNVESDSIQNCIMLPIKLECVPTHLFALTNWHERLCHCTDCMDMYEREQLSFLFETLEEFTTEKDSDAGMGSF
;
A
#
# COMPACT_ATOMS: atom_id res chain seq x y z
N MET A 1 11.57 4.72 77.26
CA MET A 1 11.87 3.38 76.73
C MET A 1 10.71 2.50 77.13
N ASP A 2 9.74 2.08 76.32
CA ASP A 2 9.39 2.20 74.90
C ASP A 2 7.89 1.81 74.85
N GLN A 3 6.98 2.60 74.29
CA GLN A 3 6.45 2.55 72.92
C GLN A 3 5.91 1.19 72.40
N LEU A 4 4.78 1.32 71.66
CA LEU A 4 4.12 0.45 70.68
C LEU A 4 2.90 -0.34 71.19
N ALA A 5 1.74 -0.39 70.51
CA ALA A 5 1.17 0.41 69.43
C ALA A 5 -0.32 0.01 69.34
N ALA A 6 -1.23 0.99 69.35
CA ALA A 6 -2.59 0.81 68.83
C ALA A 6 -2.54 1.21 67.36
N VAL A 7 -2.80 0.25 66.46
CA VAL A 7 -2.98 0.54 65.02
C VAL A 7 -4.46 0.79 64.82
N GLU A 8 -4.85 2.06 64.77
CA GLU A 8 -6.15 2.47 64.25
C GLU A 8 -6.07 2.50 62.73
N ASN A 9 -6.88 1.66 62.08
CA ASN A 9 -7.11 1.71 60.63
C ASN A 9 -7.82 3.01 60.29
N ASN A 10 -7.10 3.94 59.65
CA ASN A 10 -7.66 5.12 59.03
C ASN A 10 -7.75 4.88 57.51
N ASP A 11 -8.80 4.18 57.08
CA ASP A 11 -9.19 4.13 55.66
C ASP A 11 -9.86 5.46 55.29
N SER A 12 -9.03 6.47 55.01
CA SER A 12 -9.49 7.68 54.34
C SER A 12 -9.58 7.41 52.84
N VAL A 13 -10.77 7.09 52.36
CA VAL A 13 -11.11 7.19 50.94
C VAL A 13 -11.00 8.67 50.56
N LEU A 14 -9.85 9.04 49.99
CA LEU A 14 -9.67 10.32 49.30
C LEU A 14 -10.60 10.31 48.08
N HIS A 15 -11.71 11.01 48.20
CA HIS A 15 -12.49 11.43 47.05
C HIS A 15 -11.69 12.58 46.41
N ASP A 16 -11.09 12.35 45.24
CA ASP A 16 -10.42 13.40 44.48
C ASP A 16 -11.44 14.52 44.20
N THR A 17 -11.34 15.60 44.98
CA THR A 17 -12.13 16.82 44.74
C THR A 17 -11.45 17.61 43.64
N ILE A 18 -11.86 17.36 42.40
CA ILE A 18 -11.47 18.19 41.24
C ILE A 18 -12.18 19.54 41.32
N THR A 19 -11.48 20.62 40.99
CA THR A 19 -12.10 21.94 40.89
C THR A 19 -12.91 22.06 39.60
N ALA A 20 -13.94 22.93 39.60
CA ALA A 20 -14.74 23.16 38.39
C ALA A 20 -13.87 23.67 37.22
N THR A 21 -12.80 24.41 37.50
CA THR A 21 -11.86 24.89 36.47
C THR A 21 -11.04 23.74 35.88
N GLU A 22 -10.45 22.88 36.72
CA GLU A 22 -9.68 21.71 36.26
C GLU A 22 -10.55 20.74 35.45
N TYR A 23 -11.82 20.58 35.81
CA TYR A 23 -12.77 19.77 35.02
C TYR A 23 -13.02 20.36 33.62
N LEU A 24 -13.17 21.68 33.52
CA LEU A 24 -13.38 22.35 32.22
C LEU A 24 -12.13 22.28 31.35
N GLU A 25 -10.95 22.49 31.92
CA GLU A 25 -9.67 22.38 31.21
C GLU A 25 -9.44 20.95 30.69
N GLN A 26 -9.69 19.94 31.52
CA GLN A 26 -9.59 18.54 31.09
C GLN A 26 -10.60 18.19 29.99
N GLN A 27 -11.81 18.74 30.07
CA GLN A 27 -12.81 18.54 29.03
C GLN A 27 -12.38 19.20 27.71
N GLU A 28 -11.86 20.43 27.74
CA GLU A 28 -11.35 21.13 26.56
C GLU A 28 -10.16 20.40 25.92
N GLU A 29 -9.25 19.84 26.73
CA GLU A 29 -8.13 19.04 26.23
C GLU A 29 -8.61 17.77 25.52
N LEU A 30 -9.57 17.05 26.11
CA LEU A 30 -10.16 15.85 25.49
C LEU A 30 -10.94 16.18 24.21
N GLU A 31 -11.67 17.29 24.18
CA GLU A 31 -12.38 17.76 22.99
C GLU A 31 -11.41 18.12 21.87
N LYS A 32 -10.28 18.75 22.22
CA LYS A 32 -9.22 19.08 21.27
C LYS A 32 -8.55 17.83 20.71
N ASP A 33 -8.17 16.88 21.56
CA ASP A 33 -7.56 15.62 21.13
C ASP A 33 -8.51 14.83 20.21
N ALA A 34 -9.81 14.82 20.52
CA ALA A 34 -10.84 14.22 19.68
C ALA A 34 -10.98 14.92 18.32
N ALA A 35 -10.96 16.25 18.30
CA ALA A 35 -11.02 17.06 17.07
C ALA A 35 -9.79 16.86 16.18
N GLU A 36 -8.61 16.67 16.77
CA GLU A 36 -7.38 16.36 16.04
C GLU A 36 -7.41 14.93 15.46
N ALA A 37 -7.94 13.97 16.21
CA ALA A 37 -8.06 12.57 15.75
C ALA A 37 -9.15 12.38 14.68
N LEU A 38 -10.27 13.09 14.77
CA LEU A 38 -11.43 13.00 13.87
C LEU A 38 -11.76 14.37 13.23
N PRO A 39 -10.93 14.86 12.30
CA PRO A 39 -11.02 16.24 11.81
C PRO A 39 -12.13 16.50 10.78
N TYR A 40 -12.80 15.46 10.28
CA TYR A 40 -13.81 15.55 9.22
C TYR A 40 -15.18 15.11 9.71
N ASP A 41 -16.23 15.67 9.11
CA ASP A 41 -17.61 15.25 9.39
C ASP A 41 -17.82 13.75 9.05
N PHE A 42 -18.39 13.01 9.97
CA PHE A 42 -18.66 11.58 9.82
C PHE A 42 -20.16 11.27 9.65
N SER A 43 -21.00 12.30 9.50
CA SER A 43 -22.46 12.14 9.36
C SER A 43 -22.91 11.56 8.01
N VAL A 44 -22.00 11.39 7.05
CA VAL A 44 -22.32 10.97 5.67
C VAL A 44 -21.60 9.67 5.28
N CYS A 45 -22.35 8.70 4.75
CA CYS A 45 -21.78 7.54 4.07
C CYS A 45 -21.38 7.89 2.62
N SER A 46 -20.20 7.46 2.17
CA SER A 46 -19.73 7.71 0.81
C SER A 46 -20.41 6.84 -0.27
N TYR A 47 -21.24 5.87 0.11
CA TYR A 47 -21.79 4.88 -0.82
C TYR A 47 -22.55 5.48 -2.01
N SER A 48 -23.31 6.55 -1.76
CA SER A 48 -24.09 7.25 -2.80
C SER A 48 -23.21 7.96 -3.84
N ARG A 49 -21.94 8.23 -3.52
CA ARG A 49 -20.96 8.82 -4.45
C ARG A 49 -20.38 7.81 -5.45
N GLY A 50 -20.66 6.53 -5.28
CA GLY A 50 -20.14 5.48 -6.16
C GLY A 50 -18.71 5.07 -5.80
N TYR A 51 -17.89 4.81 -6.82
CA TYR A 51 -16.49 4.44 -6.66
C TYR A 51 -15.64 5.71 -6.69
N VAL A 52 -15.00 6.02 -5.56
CA VAL A 52 -14.21 7.25 -5.38
C VAL A 52 -12.86 6.91 -4.73
N LEU A 53 -11.90 7.82 -4.84
CA LEU A 53 -10.71 7.83 -3.98
C LEU A 53 -11.14 8.28 -2.59
N GLN A 54 -10.94 7.46 -1.55
CA GLN A 54 -11.32 7.80 -0.18
C GLN A 54 -10.50 7.01 0.84
N LYS A 55 -10.50 7.47 2.10
CA LYS A 55 -10.04 6.63 3.23
C LYS A 55 -10.96 5.41 3.42
N VAL A 56 -10.35 4.25 3.54
CA VAL A 56 -11.05 2.97 3.73
C VAL A 56 -10.56 2.29 4.99
N TYR A 57 -11.50 1.70 5.73
CA TYR A 57 -11.26 0.93 6.94
C TYR A 57 -11.76 -0.48 6.72
N SER A 58 -10.91 -1.49 6.92
CA SER A 58 -11.33 -2.89 6.90
C SER A 58 -12.01 -3.24 8.21
N CYS A 59 -13.25 -3.71 8.19
CA CYS A 59 -13.94 -4.17 9.39
C CYS A 59 -13.80 -5.68 9.53
N LYS A 60 -12.88 -6.13 10.40
CA LYS A 60 -12.60 -7.56 10.63
C LYS A 60 -13.79 -8.28 11.26
N THR A 61 -14.48 -7.63 12.19
CA THR A 61 -15.69 -8.18 12.82
C THR A 61 -16.75 -8.50 11.76
N CYS A 62 -17.08 -7.54 10.88
CA CYS A 62 -18.05 -7.78 9.80
C CYS A 62 -17.53 -8.76 8.73
N ALA A 63 -16.21 -8.80 8.50
CA ALA A 63 -15.62 -9.74 7.56
C ALA A 63 -15.83 -11.20 7.99
N VAL A 64 -15.75 -11.49 9.29
CA VAL A 64 -16.04 -12.82 9.86
C VAL A 64 -17.50 -13.22 9.60
N ASP A 65 -18.46 -12.31 9.85
CA ASP A 65 -19.89 -12.59 9.66
C ASP A 65 -20.28 -12.77 8.17
N ALA A 66 -19.63 -11.97 7.31
CA ALA A 66 -19.80 -12.00 5.87
C ALA A 66 -19.13 -13.22 5.22
N GLY A 67 -18.03 -13.71 5.80
CA GLY A 67 -17.16 -14.73 5.20
C GLY A 67 -16.29 -14.19 4.05
N GLN A 68 -16.12 -12.87 3.98
CA GLN A 68 -15.34 -12.15 2.96
C GLN A 68 -14.88 -10.80 3.51
N PHE A 69 -13.90 -10.16 2.86
CA PHE A 69 -13.44 -8.83 3.27
C PHE A 69 -14.55 -7.77 3.16
N VAL A 70 -14.54 -6.84 4.11
CA VAL A 70 -15.51 -5.74 4.21
C VAL A 70 -14.73 -4.45 4.42
N GLY A 71 -14.87 -3.49 3.50
CA GLY A 71 -14.29 -2.15 3.64
C GLY A 71 -15.35 -1.08 3.80
N VAL A 72 -15.19 -0.21 4.78
CA VAL A 72 -16.12 0.87 5.09
C VAL A 72 -15.45 2.23 4.98
N CYS A 73 -16.22 3.26 4.63
CA CYS A 73 -15.71 4.62 4.55
C CYS A 73 -15.51 5.23 5.94
N TYR A 74 -14.78 6.34 6.02
CA TYR A 74 -14.55 7.11 7.26
C TYR A 74 -15.82 7.36 8.09
N GLY A 75 -16.89 7.89 7.49
CA GLY A 75 -18.14 8.12 8.22
C GLY A 75 -18.74 6.85 8.84
N CYS A 76 -18.73 5.73 8.11
CA CYS A 76 -19.23 4.46 8.63
C CYS A 76 -18.29 3.85 9.69
N PHE A 77 -16.98 4.03 9.56
CA PHE A 77 -16.03 3.65 10.59
C PHE A 77 -16.40 4.30 11.93
N VAL A 78 -16.61 5.62 11.94
CA VAL A 78 -16.90 6.37 13.17
C VAL A 78 -18.32 6.13 13.67
N SER A 79 -19.34 6.12 12.80
CA SER A 79 -20.74 6.06 13.24
C SER A 79 -21.35 4.66 13.34
N CYS A 80 -20.87 3.68 12.56
CA CYS A 80 -21.46 2.35 12.50
C CYS A 80 -20.54 1.25 13.04
N HIS A 81 -19.22 1.46 13.03
CA HIS A 81 -18.22 0.43 13.30
C HIS A 81 -17.24 0.80 14.42
N THR A 82 -17.58 1.77 15.27
CA THR A 82 -16.74 2.26 16.38
C THR A 82 -16.38 1.17 17.39
N THR A 83 -17.27 0.18 17.57
CA THR A 83 -17.10 -0.92 18.53
C THR A 83 -16.54 -2.19 17.89
N HIS A 84 -16.25 -2.17 16.59
CA HIS A 84 -15.72 -3.32 15.87
C HIS A 84 -14.19 -3.29 15.82
N GLU A 85 -13.58 -4.45 15.62
CA GLU A 85 -12.17 -4.51 15.27
C GLU A 85 -12.02 -4.04 13.82
N VAL A 86 -11.33 -2.91 13.64
CA VAL A 86 -11.08 -2.31 12.34
C VAL A 86 -9.59 -2.10 12.09
N VAL A 87 -9.20 -2.10 10.82
CA VAL A 87 -7.85 -1.76 10.37
C VAL A 87 -7.95 -0.63 9.36
N GLU A 88 -7.24 0.46 9.58
CA GLU A 88 -7.14 1.56 8.61
C GLU A 88 -6.30 1.12 7.40
N LEU A 89 -6.85 1.31 6.19
CA LEU A 89 -6.18 0.99 4.92
C LEU A 89 -5.73 2.25 4.15
N PHE A 90 -5.81 3.41 4.80
CA PHE A 90 -5.53 4.73 4.20
C PHE A 90 -6.39 4.97 2.94
N GLN A 91 -5.89 5.78 2.01
CA GLN A 91 -6.60 6.03 0.76
C GLN A 91 -6.59 4.81 -0.16
N ARG A 92 -7.75 4.51 -0.73
CA ARG A 92 -7.95 3.49 -1.77
C ARG A 92 -8.69 4.13 -2.94
N ARG A 93 -8.18 3.91 -4.16
CA ARG A 93 -8.83 4.33 -5.40
C ARG A 93 -9.98 3.39 -5.76
N HIS A 94 -10.97 3.95 -6.45
CA HIS A 94 -12.08 3.20 -7.02
C HIS A 94 -12.74 2.25 -6.00
N PHE A 95 -13.00 2.77 -4.79
CA PHE A 95 -13.59 1.98 -3.71
C PHE A 95 -14.95 2.55 -3.33
N ARG A 96 -15.90 1.65 -3.05
CA ARG A 96 -17.25 1.99 -2.60
C ARG A 96 -17.56 1.32 -1.26
N CYS A 97 -18.12 2.06 -0.32
CA CYS A 97 -18.38 1.58 1.04
C CYS A 97 -19.28 0.33 1.09
N ASP A 98 -18.89 -0.68 1.85
CA ASP A 98 -19.64 -1.94 2.00
C ASP A 98 -20.71 -1.91 3.11
N CYS A 99 -20.70 -0.90 3.98
CA CYS A 99 -21.56 -0.81 5.16
C CYS A 99 -23.05 -0.91 4.78
N GLY A 100 -23.79 -1.93 5.23
CA GLY A 100 -25.21 -2.10 4.89
C GLY A 100 -25.51 -2.56 3.47
N THR A 101 -24.49 -2.97 2.71
CA THR A 101 -24.71 -3.73 1.46
C THR A 101 -25.04 -5.19 1.76
N LYS A 102 -25.40 -5.96 0.73
CA LYS A 102 -25.68 -7.40 0.85
C LYS A 102 -24.53 -8.21 1.47
N CYS A 103 -23.29 -7.71 1.42
CA CYS A 103 -22.15 -8.43 1.99
C CYS A 103 -22.24 -8.51 3.53
N ILE A 104 -22.81 -7.50 4.19
CA ILE A 104 -23.03 -7.48 5.65
C ILE A 104 -24.46 -7.95 5.92
N LYS A 105 -24.60 -9.14 6.50
CA LYS A 105 -25.92 -9.77 6.69
C LYS A 105 -26.76 -9.01 7.73
N GLY A 106 -27.68 -8.18 7.26
CA GLY A 106 -28.85 -7.73 8.02
C GLY A 106 -28.70 -6.45 8.83
N THR A 107 -27.55 -5.77 8.80
CA THR A 107 -27.36 -4.49 9.49
C THR A 107 -27.32 -3.34 8.48
N PRO A 108 -28.38 -2.50 8.40
CA PRO A 108 -28.38 -1.34 7.51
C PRO A 108 -27.39 -0.26 8.01
N CYS A 109 -26.89 0.57 7.09
CA CYS A 109 -26.07 1.71 7.44
C CYS A 109 -26.93 2.79 8.11
N MET A 110 -26.51 3.27 9.29
CA MET A 110 -27.26 4.29 10.04
C MET A 110 -27.23 5.68 9.40
N LEU A 111 -26.23 5.93 8.53
CA LEU A 111 -26.05 7.19 7.83
C LEU A 111 -26.84 7.27 6.51
N ASP A 112 -27.30 6.13 5.99
CA ASP A 112 -28.08 6.09 4.77
C ASP A 112 -29.57 6.35 5.07
N PRO A 113 -30.29 7.14 4.25
CA PRO A 113 -31.74 7.29 4.40
C PRO A 113 -32.48 5.97 4.15
N PRO A 114 -33.70 5.77 4.71
CA PRO A 114 -34.41 4.49 4.63
C PRO A 114 -34.58 3.93 3.21
N GLY A 115 -34.81 4.79 2.21
CA GLY A 115 -34.91 4.35 0.81
C GLY A 115 -33.61 3.75 0.27
N LEU A 116 -32.46 4.35 0.64
CA LEU A 116 -31.15 3.88 0.21
C LEU A 116 -30.72 2.62 0.98
N GLN A 117 -31.08 2.49 2.26
CA GLN A 117 -30.82 1.27 3.04
C GLN A 117 -31.45 0.04 2.36
N GLN A 118 -32.70 0.17 1.90
CA GLN A 118 -33.40 -0.93 1.23
C GLN A 118 -32.73 -1.28 -0.11
N GLU A 119 -32.40 -0.29 -0.92
CA GLU A 119 -31.72 -0.49 -2.21
C GLU A 119 -30.34 -1.15 -2.02
N LYS A 120 -29.55 -0.64 -1.08
CA LYS A 120 -28.19 -1.08 -0.79
C LYS A 120 -28.15 -2.51 -0.26
N SER A 121 -29.13 -2.92 0.54
CA SER A 121 -29.20 -4.26 1.17
C SER A 121 -29.17 -5.44 0.20
N ILE A 122 -29.49 -5.22 -1.08
CA ILE A 122 -29.47 -6.26 -2.13
C ILE A 122 -28.32 -6.10 -3.13
N GLN A 123 -27.57 -4.99 -3.05
CA GLN A 123 -26.44 -4.70 -3.92
C GLN A 123 -25.13 -5.24 -3.36
N SER A 124 -24.15 -5.47 -4.24
CA SER A 124 -22.78 -5.86 -3.88
C SER A 124 -21.82 -5.06 -4.73
N ASN A 125 -20.75 -4.53 -4.12
CA ASN A 125 -19.76 -3.72 -4.79
C ASN A 125 -18.78 -4.61 -5.56
N VAL A 126 -19.18 -5.05 -6.75
CA VAL A 126 -18.43 -6.03 -7.56
C VAL A 126 -17.08 -5.51 -8.09
N GLU A 127 -16.88 -4.18 -8.11
CA GLU A 127 -15.63 -3.58 -8.60
C GLU A 127 -14.65 -3.25 -7.46
N ASN A 128 -15.06 -3.44 -6.20
CA ASN A 128 -14.16 -3.29 -5.06
C ASN A 128 -13.03 -4.32 -5.18
N ARG A 129 -11.79 -3.86 -4.99
CA ARG A 129 -10.61 -4.71 -4.98
C ARG A 129 -10.16 -4.96 -3.56
N TYR A 130 -10.18 -6.23 -3.17
CA TYR A 130 -9.71 -6.67 -1.87
C TYR A 130 -8.38 -7.40 -2.01
N ASN A 131 -7.49 -7.14 -1.07
CA ASN A 131 -6.21 -7.81 -0.92
C ASN A 131 -6.02 -8.15 0.57
N ARG A 132 -4.90 -8.77 0.88
CA ARG A 132 -4.46 -9.12 2.24
C ARG A 132 -4.38 -7.94 3.23
N ASN A 133 -4.32 -6.70 2.77
CA ASN A 133 -4.30 -5.53 3.66
C ASN A 133 -5.57 -5.48 4.52
N PHE A 134 -6.68 -6.03 4.02
CA PHE A 134 -7.94 -6.12 4.76
C PHE A 134 -7.86 -7.03 6.00
N ASP A 135 -6.85 -7.89 6.10
CA ASP A 135 -6.53 -8.64 7.33
C ASP A 135 -5.56 -7.89 8.27
N GLY A 136 -5.11 -6.70 7.89
CA GLY A 136 -4.04 -5.98 8.56
C GLY A 136 -2.67 -6.60 8.36
N VAL A 137 -2.48 -7.36 7.27
CA VAL A 137 -1.18 -7.95 6.92
C VAL A 137 -0.65 -7.26 5.67
N PHE A 138 0.24 -6.30 5.89
CA PHE A 138 0.91 -5.54 4.84
C PHE A 138 2.29 -6.16 4.54
N CYS A 139 2.94 -5.72 3.47
CA CYS A 139 4.32 -6.06 3.09
C CYS A 139 4.58 -7.54 2.78
N VAL A 140 5.58 -7.86 1.97
CA VAL A 140 5.90 -9.27 1.62
C VAL A 140 6.38 -10.13 2.79
N CYS A 141 6.74 -9.54 3.93
CA CYS A 141 7.15 -10.27 5.14
C CYS A 141 6.00 -11.05 5.81
N LEU A 142 4.74 -10.72 5.48
CA LEU A 142 3.54 -11.33 6.06
C LEU A 142 3.38 -11.11 7.58
N GLU A 143 4.07 -10.13 8.14
CA GLU A 143 3.92 -9.75 9.54
C GLU A 143 2.59 -8.99 9.73
N PRO A 144 1.76 -9.35 10.72
CA PRO A 144 0.59 -8.56 11.09
C PRO A 144 1.03 -7.17 11.56
N TYR A 145 0.44 -6.13 10.97
CA TYR A 145 0.76 -4.76 11.32
C TYR A 145 0.08 -4.35 12.63
N ASN A 146 0.86 -3.71 13.50
CA ASN A 146 0.37 -3.09 14.72
C ASN A 146 0.87 -1.64 14.77
N PRO A 147 -0.03 -0.64 14.67
CA PRO A 147 0.35 0.77 14.63
C PRO A 147 1.03 1.28 15.91
N GLU A 148 0.87 0.60 17.05
CA GLU A 148 1.47 1.03 18.32
C GLU A 148 2.96 0.67 18.44
N VAL A 149 3.42 -0.32 17.68
CA VAL A 149 4.79 -0.87 17.80
C VAL A 149 5.60 -0.78 16.51
N GLU A 150 4.95 -0.55 15.37
CA GLU A 150 5.65 -0.44 14.09
C GLU A 150 6.42 0.89 14.03
N THR A 151 7.75 0.79 13.89
CA THR A 151 8.65 1.95 13.80
C THR A 151 9.37 2.05 12.46
N ARG A 152 9.22 1.05 11.58
CA ARG A 152 9.89 1.02 10.27
C ARG A 152 9.16 1.91 9.27
N THR A 153 9.91 2.56 8.38
CA THR A 153 9.33 3.30 7.26
C THR A 153 8.66 2.33 6.30
N MET A 154 7.46 2.68 5.82
CA MET A 154 6.73 1.89 4.84
C MET A 154 6.40 2.72 3.60
N PHE A 155 6.50 2.09 2.42
CA PHE A 155 6.18 2.70 1.14
C PHE A 155 4.95 2.05 0.52
N GLN A 156 3.97 2.86 0.13
CA GLN A 156 2.80 2.38 -0.61
C GLN A 156 3.12 2.25 -2.09
N CYS A 157 2.84 1.09 -2.68
CA CYS A 157 2.97 0.91 -4.11
C CYS A 157 1.84 1.63 -4.85
N VAL A 158 2.18 2.53 -5.79
CA VAL A 158 1.20 3.30 -6.57
C VAL A 158 0.25 2.43 -7.38
N ILE A 159 0.62 1.20 -7.77
CA ILE A 159 -0.26 0.33 -8.59
C ILE A 159 -1.21 -0.51 -7.75
N CYS A 160 -0.69 -1.27 -6.78
CA CYS A 160 -1.50 -2.21 -6.00
C CYS A 160 -2.00 -1.67 -4.66
N GLU A 161 -1.52 -0.48 -4.25
CA GLU A 161 -1.81 0.19 -2.98
C GLU A 161 -1.51 -0.70 -1.75
N ASP A 162 -0.57 -1.63 -1.90
CA ASP A 162 0.01 -2.41 -0.81
C ASP A 162 1.23 -1.67 -0.25
N TRP A 163 1.50 -1.88 1.03
CA TRP A 163 2.53 -1.19 1.80
C TRP A 163 3.72 -2.10 2.04
N PHE A 164 4.93 -1.59 1.92
CA PHE A 164 6.16 -2.37 2.02
C PHE A 164 7.14 -1.70 2.96
N HIS A 165 7.66 -2.43 3.94
CA HIS A 165 8.75 -1.97 4.80
C HIS A 165 10.00 -1.67 3.98
N ASP A 166 10.69 -0.58 4.28
CA ASP A 166 11.99 -0.20 3.73
C ASP A 166 13.00 -1.36 3.70
N GLU A 167 13.13 -2.08 4.81
CA GLU A 167 13.99 -3.27 4.96
C GLU A 167 13.61 -4.39 3.98
N CYS A 168 12.33 -4.53 3.65
CA CYS A 168 11.82 -5.55 2.73
C CYS A 168 11.95 -5.16 1.26
N VAL A 169 12.14 -3.88 0.95
CA VAL A 169 12.24 -3.38 -0.42
C VAL A 169 13.66 -3.49 -0.98
N SER A 170 14.70 -3.56 -0.13
CA SER A 170 16.12 -3.60 -0.50
C SER A 170 16.58 -2.43 -1.38
N LYS A 171 17.68 -1.76 -1.00
CA LYS A 171 18.29 -0.67 -1.78
C LYS A 171 17.34 0.52 -2.04
N VAL A 172 16.59 0.92 -1.03
CA VAL A 172 15.79 2.14 -1.05
C VAL A 172 16.73 3.35 -1.20
N PRO A 173 16.54 4.24 -2.20
CA PRO A 173 17.23 5.53 -2.25
C PRO A 173 16.92 6.39 -1.02
N ASP A 174 17.59 7.52 -0.87
CA ASP A 174 17.20 8.51 0.15
C ASP A 174 15.72 8.91 -0.04
N GLU A 175 14.99 9.11 1.06
CA GLU A 175 13.53 9.35 1.02
C GLU A 175 13.15 10.58 0.16
N ASP A 176 14.01 11.59 0.10
CA ASP A 176 13.81 12.80 -0.72
C ASP A 176 14.18 12.62 -2.21
N ALA A 177 14.71 11.45 -2.60
CA ALA A 177 15.19 11.21 -3.96
C ALA A 177 14.11 10.72 -4.93
N PHE A 178 12.92 10.36 -4.44
CA PHE A 178 11.81 9.86 -5.25
C PHE A 178 10.46 10.35 -4.71
N GLU A 179 9.42 10.27 -5.53
CA GLU A 179 8.06 10.67 -5.15
C GLU A 179 7.12 9.47 -4.99
N GLU A 180 7.27 8.45 -5.84
CA GLU A 180 6.37 7.30 -5.85
C GLU A 180 7.13 5.98 -5.87
N PHE A 181 6.46 4.92 -5.41
CA PHE A 181 7.04 3.59 -5.30
C PHE A 181 6.26 2.56 -6.13
N LEU A 182 6.98 1.70 -6.86
CA LEU A 182 6.41 0.56 -7.59
C LEU A 182 7.04 -0.74 -7.09
N CYS A 183 6.21 -1.65 -6.58
CA CYS A 183 6.69 -2.92 -6.10
C CYS A 183 7.11 -3.85 -7.25
N LYS A 184 8.10 -4.71 -7.01
CA LYS A 184 8.58 -5.71 -7.96
C LYS A 184 7.45 -6.55 -8.57
N ALA A 185 6.45 -6.93 -7.77
CA ALA A 185 5.32 -7.73 -8.26
C ALA A 185 4.52 -6.99 -9.34
N CYS A 186 4.29 -5.69 -9.20
CA CYS A 186 3.62 -4.88 -10.21
C CYS A 186 4.51 -4.70 -11.45
N VAL A 187 5.82 -4.52 -11.30
CA VAL A 187 6.78 -4.42 -12.41
C VAL A 187 6.84 -5.73 -13.24
N VAL A 188 6.69 -6.88 -12.57
CA VAL A 188 6.57 -8.18 -13.25
C VAL A 188 5.22 -8.31 -13.94
N LYS A 189 4.13 -7.94 -13.26
CA LYS A 189 2.76 -8.03 -13.77
C LYS A 189 2.51 -7.12 -14.98
N HIS A 190 3.20 -5.99 -15.05
CA HIS A 190 3.06 -4.97 -16.08
C HIS A 190 4.38 -4.77 -16.84
N PRO A 191 4.70 -5.63 -17.83
CA PRO A 191 6.01 -5.67 -18.49
C PRO A 191 6.40 -4.38 -19.22
N PHE A 192 5.45 -3.50 -19.54
CA PHE A 192 5.77 -2.20 -20.16
C PHE A 192 6.65 -1.33 -19.24
N LEU A 193 6.51 -1.45 -17.91
CA LEU A 193 7.35 -0.72 -16.95
C LEU A 193 8.83 -1.07 -17.08
N GLN A 194 9.12 -2.32 -17.48
CA GLN A 194 10.49 -2.78 -17.70
C GLN A 194 11.17 -2.07 -18.88
N ARG A 195 10.39 -1.50 -19.80
CA ARG A 195 10.91 -0.71 -20.93
C ARG A 195 11.45 0.65 -20.49
N TYR A 196 11.00 1.14 -19.34
CA TYR A 196 11.34 2.46 -18.80
C TYR A 196 12.29 2.43 -17.60
N MET A 197 12.53 1.26 -16.99
CA MET A 197 13.22 1.19 -15.71
C MET A 197 14.66 1.74 -15.70
N HIS A 198 15.31 1.80 -16.86
CA HIS A 198 16.66 2.35 -17.01
C HIS A 198 16.65 3.83 -17.44
N ASP A 199 15.48 4.47 -17.54
CA ASP A 199 15.41 5.91 -17.81
C ASP A 199 15.69 6.67 -16.50
N PRO A 200 16.84 7.36 -16.38
CA PRO A 200 17.21 8.11 -15.18
C PRO A 200 16.32 9.33 -14.94
N LYS A 201 15.45 9.69 -15.88
CA LYS A 201 14.45 10.76 -15.73
C LYS A 201 13.10 10.27 -15.21
N MET A 202 12.90 8.95 -15.17
CA MET A 202 11.67 8.34 -14.63
C MET A 202 11.92 7.65 -13.30
N PHE A 203 13.06 6.99 -13.13
CA PHE A 203 13.34 6.19 -11.94
C PHE A 203 14.75 6.42 -11.40
N CYS A 204 14.88 6.37 -10.07
CA CYS A 204 16.17 6.38 -9.40
C CYS A 204 17.03 5.20 -9.87
N GLN A 205 18.26 5.50 -10.24
CA GLN A 205 19.23 4.48 -10.63
C GLN A 205 20.04 4.12 -9.40
N VAL A 206 19.69 3.01 -8.75
CA VAL A 206 20.49 2.54 -7.61
C VAL A 206 21.76 1.92 -8.16
N GLU A 207 22.91 2.53 -7.88
CA GLU A 207 24.19 2.02 -8.34
C GLU A 207 24.35 0.58 -7.87
N SER A 208 24.47 -0.36 -8.81
CA SER A 208 25.01 -1.67 -8.50
C SER A 208 26.44 -1.44 -8.04
N ASP A 209 26.73 -1.70 -6.76
CA ASP A 209 28.10 -1.71 -6.23
C ASP A 209 29.01 -2.43 -7.24
N LYS A 210 29.81 -1.64 -7.96
CA LYS A 210 30.99 -2.16 -8.62
C LYS A 210 31.88 -2.59 -7.47
N THR A 211 31.96 -3.89 -7.23
CA THR A 211 32.97 -4.51 -6.36
C THR A 211 34.30 -3.80 -6.61
N LYS A 212 34.73 -3.01 -5.63
CA LYS A 212 36.08 -2.46 -5.58
C LYS A 212 37.02 -3.67 -5.58
N THR A 213 37.66 -3.90 -6.72
CA THR A 213 38.87 -4.68 -6.80
C THR A 213 39.90 -3.98 -5.92
N VAL A 214 40.08 -4.48 -4.71
CA VAL A 214 41.25 -4.13 -3.91
C VAL A 214 42.38 -4.97 -4.49
N ASP A 215 43.23 -4.31 -5.28
CA ASP A 215 44.61 -4.73 -5.50
C ASP A 215 45.26 -4.90 -4.12
N ASP A 216 45.66 -6.12 -3.77
CA ASP A 216 46.76 -6.31 -2.85
C ASP A 216 47.67 -7.41 -3.36
N SER A 217 48.95 -7.11 -3.25
CA SER A 217 50.06 -7.78 -3.90
C SER A 217 50.34 -9.13 -3.24
N THR A 218 50.70 -10.10 -4.08
CA THR A 218 51.27 -11.42 -3.78
C THR A 218 52.04 -11.54 -2.44
N PRO A 219 51.96 -12.74 -1.82
CA PRO A 219 53.14 -13.61 -1.88
C PRO A 219 52.81 -15.05 -2.29
N THR A 220 53.63 -15.56 -3.21
CA THR A 220 53.79 -16.98 -3.56
C THR A 220 54.10 -17.85 -2.35
N PHE A 221 53.55 -19.08 -2.27
CA PHE A 221 54.32 -20.33 -2.13
C PHE A 221 53.41 -21.55 -2.38
N ASN A 222 53.96 -22.50 -3.15
CA ASN A 222 53.37 -23.75 -3.59
C ASN A 222 53.22 -24.77 -2.44
N GLU A 223 52.21 -25.65 -2.52
CA GLU A 223 52.42 -27.10 -2.30
C GLU A 223 51.32 -28.00 -2.90
N ASN A 224 51.77 -29.15 -3.42
CA ASN A 224 51.02 -30.19 -4.14
C ASN A 224 50.28 -31.16 -3.18
N GLY A 225 49.14 -31.74 -3.61
CA GLY A 225 48.49 -32.81 -2.80
C GLY A 225 47.24 -33.53 -3.34
N LYS A 226 47.34 -34.22 -4.48
CA LYS A 226 46.63 -35.44 -4.96
C LYS A 226 45.34 -35.97 -4.26
N ARG A 227 44.27 -36.24 -5.06
CA ARG A 227 43.55 -37.55 -5.35
C ARG A 227 42.04 -37.32 -5.65
N LYS A 228 41.54 -37.58 -6.89
CA LYS A 228 40.88 -38.81 -7.45
C LYS A 228 39.42 -39.01 -6.93
N LEU A 229 38.33 -39.17 -7.71
CA LEU A 229 38.05 -40.00 -8.91
C LEU A 229 36.71 -39.64 -9.64
N ALA A 230 36.70 -39.82 -10.98
CA ALA A 230 35.67 -40.33 -11.95
C ALA A 230 34.27 -39.65 -12.06
N MET A 231 33.75 -39.13 -13.19
CA MET A 231 33.57 -39.54 -14.62
C MET A 231 32.76 -40.84 -14.84
N PRO A 232 31.85 -40.95 -15.85
CA PRO A 232 32.04 -40.64 -17.30
C PRO A 232 30.99 -39.66 -17.88
N ALA A 233 31.30 -38.76 -18.82
CA ALA A 233 31.66 -38.90 -20.26
C ALA A 233 30.55 -39.49 -21.14
N THR A 234 29.93 -38.67 -21.99
CA THR A 234 29.90 -38.90 -23.44
C THR A 234 29.78 -37.55 -24.17
N GLN A 235 30.81 -37.24 -24.96
CA GLN A 235 30.88 -36.13 -25.93
C GLN A 235 30.49 -36.63 -27.32
N VAL A 236 29.98 -35.74 -28.16
CA VAL A 236 30.22 -35.79 -29.60
C VAL A 236 30.46 -34.35 -30.08
N ASP A 237 31.70 -34.07 -30.46
CA ASP A 237 32.15 -32.88 -31.18
C ASP A 237 31.88 -33.05 -32.68
N VAL A 238 31.39 -32.00 -33.36
CA VAL A 238 31.89 -31.61 -34.69
C VAL A 238 31.77 -30.08 -34.85
N LEU A 239 32.91 -29.42 -35.01
CA LEU A 239 33.07 -28.06 -35.54
C LEU A 239 33.13 -28.10 -37.07
N THR A 240 32.30 -27.29 -37.75
CA THR A 240 32.54 -26.66 -39.07
C THR A 240 31.46 -25.59 -39.25
N ASP A 241 31.80 -24.30 -39.20
CA ASP A 241 32.16 -23.44 -40.35
C ASP A 241 30.96 -22.59 -40.83
N LEU A 242 31.27 -21.36 -41.17
CA LEU A 242 30.39 -20.24 -41.49
C LEU A 242 29.51 -20.54 -42.72
N SER A 243 28.21 -20.28 -42.63
CA SER A 243 27.47 -19.37 -43.54
C SER A 243 25.95 -19.51 -43.42
N LYS A 244 25.29 -18.34 -43.35
CA LYS A 244 23.95 -18.02 -43.86
C LYS A 244 22.79 -18.95 -43.50
N VAL A 245 21.97 -18.49 -42.56
CA VAL A 245 20.51 -18.46 -42.74
C VAL A 245 19.96 -17.29 -41.91
N GLU A 246 19.77 -16.16 -42.58
CA GLU A 246 18.75 -15.19 -42.21
C GLU A 246 17.41 -15.85 -42.57
N GLU A 247 16.53 -16.03 -41.60
CA GLU A 247 15.11 -16.24 -41.88
C GLU A 247 14.32 -15.18 -41.12
N ASP A 248 13.78 -14.28 -41.93
CA ASP A 248 12.89 -13.17 -41.62
C ASP A 248 11.66 -13.63 -40.84
N VAL A 249 11.45 -13.08 -39.65
CA VAL A 249 10.09 -12.91 -39.13
C VAL A 249 9.62 -11.52 -39.58
N ASN A 250 8.91 -11.54 -40.70
CA ASN A 250 8.15 -10.42 -41.23
C ASN A 250 7.08 -10.00 -40.21
N VAL A 251 7.36 -8.95 -39.43
CA VAL A 251 6.31 -8.21 -38.72
C VAL A 251 5.94 -7.05 -39.63
N GLU A 252 4.82 -7.23 -40.33
CA GLU A 252 4.21 -6.20 -41.17
C GLU A 252 4.06 -4.92 -40.35
N SER A 253 4.82 -3.91 -40.77
CA SER A 253 4.75 -2.56 -40.25
C SER A 253 3.49 -1.90 -40.81
N ASP A 254 2.39 -1.97 -40.06
CA ASP A 254 1.23 -1.14 -40.37
C ASP A 254 0.84 -0.30 -39.15
N SER A 255 1.23 0.99 -39.23
CA SER A 255 0.71 2.14 -38.49
C SER A 255 0.97 2.25 -36.99
N ILE A 256 2.22 2.16 -36.53
CA ILE A 256 2.57 2.72 -35.21
C ILE A 256 2.77 4.23 -35.37
N GLN A 257 1.79 5.02 -34.95
CA GLN A 257 2.01 6.43 -34.67
C GLN A 257 3.06 6.57 -33.55
N ASN A 258 4.29 6.96 -33.89
CA ASN A 258 5.37 7.43 -33.00
C ASN A 258 5.38 6.86 -31.56
N CYS A 259 5.31 5.53 -31.39
CA CYS A 259 5.39 4.92 -30.06
C CYS A 259 6.82 5.05 -29.52
N ILE A 260 6.95 5.62 -28.31
CA ILE A 260 8.25 5.84 -27.64
C ILE A 260 8.67 4.64 -26.77
N MET A 261 7.86 3.58 -26.69
CA MET A 261 8.22 2.40 -25.91
C MET A 261 9.41 1.70 -26.54
N LEU A 262 10.52 1.67 -25.81
CA LEU A 262 11.70 0.89 -26.19
C LEU A 262 11.37 -0.62 -26.17
N PRO A 263 12.03 -1.44 -26.99
CA PRO A 263 11.89 -2.89 -26.92
C PRO A 263 12.30 -3.40 -25.54
N ILE A 264 11.60 -4.42 -25.04
CA ILE A 264 11.95 -5.08 -23.78
C ILE A 264 13.34 -5.69 -23.95
N LYS A 265 14.31 -5.24 -23.16
CA LYS A 265 15.60 -5.92 -23.06
C LYS A 265 15.39 -7.19 -22.23
N LEU A 266 15.50 -8.36 -22.84
CA LEU A 266 15.28 -9.66 -22.17
C LEU A 266 16.23 -9.91 -20.96
N GLU A 267 17.30 -9.14 -20.82
CA GLU A 267 18.26 -9.24 -19.72
C GLU A 267 17.83 -8.49 -18.44
N CYS A 268 16.67 -7.85 -18.47
CA CYS A 268 16.23 -6.97 -17.40
C CYS A 268 15.59 -7.76 -16.24
N VAL A 269 16.27 -7.86 -15.11
CA VAL A 269 15.73 -8.52 -13.90
C VAL A 269 14.74 -7.57 -13.22
N PRO A 270 13.45 -7.92 -13.08
CA PRO A 270 12.48 -7.06 -12.44
C PRO A 270 12.85 -6.77 -10.98
N THR A 271 12.84 -5.49 -10.62
CA THR A 271 13.12 -4.98 -9.28
C THR A 271 12.04 -3.97 -8.88
N HIS A 272 12.08 -3.52 -7.63
CA HIS A 272 11.32 -2.36 -7.19
C HIS A 272 11.79 -1.10 -7.93
N LEU A 273 10.88 -0.22 -8.29
CA LEU A 273 11.19 1.05 -8.93
C LEU A 273 10.79 2.20 -8.01
N PHE A 274 11.64 3.22 -7.97
CA PHE A 274 11.44 4.46 -7.21
C PHE A 274 11.32 5.57 -8.24
N ALA A 275 10.11 6.09 -8.39
CA ALA A 275 9.77 6.98 -9.48
C ALA A 275 9.99 8.44 -9.10
N LEU A 276 10.57 9.18 -10.01
CA LEU A 276 10.79 10.62 -9.90
C LEU A 276 9.51 11.39 -10.19
N THR A 277 9.53 12.68 -9.90
CA THR A 277 8.46 13.61 -10.22
C THR A 277 7.99 13.49 -11.67
N ASN A 278 6.67 13.41 -11.84
CA ASN A 278 5.99 13.38 -13.13
C ASN A 278 6.44 12.22 -14.06
N TRP A 279 6.88 11.08 -13.51
CA TRP A 279 7.28 9.93 -14.34
C TRP A 279 6.13 9.44 -15.25
N HIS A 280 4.88 9.53 -14.80
CA HIS A 280 3.70 9.12 -15.57
C HIS A 280 3.53 9.95 -16.85
N GLU A 281 3.88 11.24 -16.85
CA GLU A 281 3.85 12.10 -18.04
C GLU A 281 4.84 11.63 -19.14
N ARG A 282 5.86 10.85 -18.75
CA ARG A 282 6.87 10.30 -19.67
C ARG A 282 6.46 8.96 -20.27
N LEU A 283 5.35 8.36 -19.85
CA LEU A 283 4.80 7.16 -20.46
C LEU A 283 4.32 7.44 -21.90
N CYS A 284 4.23 6.41 -22.73
CA CYS A 284 3.80 6.57 -24.11
C CYS A 284 2.28 6.76 -24.19
N HIS A 285 1.82 7.79 -24.90
CA HIS A 285 0.40 8.11 -25.05
C HIS A 285 -0.15 7.77 -26.45
N CYS A 286 0.51 6.89 -27.22
CA CYS A 286 -0.08 6.45 -28.50
C CYS A 286 -1.33 5.59 -28.23
N THR A 287 -2.21 5.47 -29.23
CA THR A 287 -3.49 4.74 -29.12
C THR A 287 -3.30 3.34 -28.54
N ASP A 288 -2.33 2.59 -29.05
CA ASP A 288 -2.09 1.20 -28.62
C ASP A 288 -1.64 1.12 -27.15
N CYS A 289 -0.88 2.11 -26.68
CA CYS A 289 -0.42 2.16 -25.29
C CYS A 289 -1.54 2.57 -24.35
N MET A 290 -2.38 3.53 -24.74
CA MET A 290 -3.55 3.93 -23.97
C MET A 290 -4.55 2.76 -23.83
N ASP A 291 -4.83 2.04 -24.93
CA ASP A 291 -5.69 0.86 -24.92
C ASP A 291 -5.10 -0.27 -24.05
N MET A 292 -3.77 -0.39 -23.99
CA MET A 292 -3.10 -1.32 -23.09
C MET A 292 -3.29 -0.91 -21.62
N TYR A 293 -3.08 0.37 -21.27
CA TYR A 293 -3.26 0.86 -19.91
C TYR A 293 -4.69 0.68 -19.41
N GLU A 294 -5.69 0.92 -20.27
CA GLU A 294 -7.09 0.70 -19.93
C GLU A 294 -7.39 -0.78 -19.64
N ARG A 295 -6.94 -1.69 -20.52
CA ARG A 295 -7.10 -3.14 -20.30
C ARG A 295 -6.39 -3.64 -19.05
N GLU A 296 -5.24 -3.06 -18.71
CA GLU A 296 -4.50 -3.38 -17.48
C GLU A 296 -5.04 -2.66 -16.23
N GLN A 297 -6.09 -1.84 -16.39
CA GLN A 297 -6.73 -1.05 -15.34
C GLN A 297 -5.77 -0.04 -14.66
N LEU A 298 -4.93 0.60 -15.48
CA LEU A 298 -3.92 1.58 -15.08
C LEU A 298 -4.21 3.00 -15.58
N SER A 299 -5.40 3.26 -16.14
CA SER A 299 -5.79 4.60 -16.62
C SER A 299 -5.67 5.68 -15.54
N PHE A 300 -5.83 5.31 -14.27
CA PHE A 300 -5.68 6.22 -13.13
C PHE A 300 -4.29 6.87 -13.04
N LEU A 301 -3.25 6.32 -13.68
CA LEU A 301 -1.91 6.92 -13.71
C LEU A 301 -1.90 8.27 -14.46
N PHE A 302 -2.94 8.56 -15.25
CA PHE A 302 -3.08 9.77 -16.06
C PHE A 302 -4.19 10.69 -15.55
N GLU A 303 -4.87 10.31 -14.47
CA GLU A 303 -6.01 11.03 -13.93
C GLU A 303 -5.62 11.73 -12.64
N THR A 304 -5.99 13.00 -12.51
CA THR A 304 -5.97 13.68 -11.22
C THR A 304 -7.19 13.22 -10.44
N LEU A 305 -6.99 12.40 -9.41
CA LEU A 305 -8.06 11.97 -8.51
C LEU A 305 -8.11 12.88 -7.30
N GLU A 306 -9.24 13.53 -7.08
CA GLU A 306 -9.52 14.22 -5.83
C GLU A 306 -9.99 13.21 -4.79
N GLU A 307 -9.32 13.19 -3.63
CA GLU A 307 -9.77 12.40 -2.49
C GLU A 307 -11.13 12.94 -2.02
N PHE A 308 -12.10 12.04 -1.93
CA PHE A 308 -13.34 12.36 -1.25
C PHE A 308 -13.11 12.43 0.25
N THR A 309 -13.13 13.66 0.76
CA THR A 309 -13.32 13.98 2.17
C THR A 309 -14.60 14.78 2.36
N THR A 310 -15.25 14.61 3.50
CA THR A 310 -16.32 15.51 3.94
C THR A 310 -15.72 16.86 4.37
N GLU A 311 -16.58 17.84 4.63
CA GLU A 311 -16.15 19.12 5.17
C GLU A 311 -15.52 18.92 6.56
N LYS A 312 -14.63 19.84 6.95
CA LYS A 312 -14.10 19.82 8.32
C LYS A 312 -15.27 20.00 9.28
N ASP A 313 -15.28 19.22 10.34
CA ASP A 313 -16.32 19.31 11.35
C ASP A 313 -16.22 20.68 12.04
N SER A 314 -17.24 21.52 11.87
CA SER A 314 -17.29 22.86 12.49
C SER A 314 -17.54 22.78 13.99
N ASP A 315 -18.09 21.66 14.45
CA ASP A 315 -18.51 21.44 15.82
C ASP A 315 -17.42 20.71 16.63
N ALA A 316 -16.40 20.17 15.96
CA ALA A 316 -15.21 19.60 16.59
C ALA A 316 -14.44 20.68 17.38
N GLY A 317 -14.58 20.64 18.71
CA GLY A 317 -14.01 21.62 19.64
C GLY A 317 -14.94 22.78 20.00
N MET A 318 -16.20 22.78 19.53
CA MET A 318 -17.23 23.66 20.09
C MET A 318 -17.93 22.92 21.24
N GLY A 319 -17.37 23.06 22.44
CA GLY A 319 -18.01 22.59 23.67
C GLY A 319 -19.49 23.02 23.70
N SER A 320 -20.37 22.04 23.88
CA SER A 320 -21.82 22.29 23.99
C SER A 320 -22.10 22.96 25.33
N PHE A 321 -22.17 24.30 25.34
CA PHE A 321 -22.53 25.10 26.51
C PHE A 321 -23.95 24.81 27.02
#